data_AF-A0A560URR7-F1
#
_entry.id   AF-A0A560URR7-F1
#
_cell.length_a   1.000
_cell.length_b   1.000
_cell.length_c   1.000
_cell.angle_alpha   90.00
_cell.angle_beta   90.00
_cell.angle_gamma   90.00
#
_symmetry.space_group_name_H-M   'P 1'
#
loop_
_entity.id
_entity.type
_entity.pdbx_description
1 polymer ?
#
loop_
_entity_poly.entity_id
_entity_poly.type
_entity_poly.pdbx_seq_one_letter_code
_entity_poly.pdbx_strand_id
1 'polypeptide(L)'
;MNRLSLSMAAASLIAVSALPAGGQTLSSDALAREQQKINASRRATFDAAASGAERFRGAFPASGAIDAEMRRIQGDRDRQMGQAAAKAAHDGNAFPNLPTPAPSAASADPLAVAKRYESRTQRRVTDSFVAFASFSMPAASLVRLVKTMNQAGGTVVMRGFKDDSLKATAAEMQRLGIASGGIVVNPKAFTQYRVARVPAFVVTQGGDVSNQVDSSGCALPSSYVSISGDVTPAYALRQIVDHSPSYAGIAGRYLRALGDVE
;
A
#
# COMPACT_ATOMS: atom_id res chain seq x y z
N MET A 1 -22.08 28.17 66.42
CA MET A 1 -22.70 29.39 66.98
C MET A 1 -21.76 30.55 66.63
N ASN A 2 -22.04 31.48 65.72
CA ASN A 2 -23.21 32.37 65.54
C ASN A 2 -23.32 33.44 66.64
N ARG A 3 -22.84 34.68 66.35
CA ARG A 3 -23.61 35.96 66.31
C ARG A 3 -22.80 37.21 66.70
N LEU A 4 -22.83 38.24 65.82
CA LEU A 4 -22.89 39.71 66.05
C LEU A 4 -21.79 40.36 66.96
N SER A 5 -21.42 41.65 66.95
CA SER A 5 -21.69 42.89 66.16
C SER A 5 -20.58 43.93 66.55
N LEU A 6 -20.45 45.18 66.06
CA LEU A 6 -21.33 46.09 65.28
C LEU A 6 -20.50 47.05 64.39
N SER A 7 -21.19 47.61 63.39
CA SER A 7 -20.91 48.74 62.49
C SER A 7 -20.48 50.08 63.15
N MET A 8 -19.66 50.86 62.44
CA MET A 8 -19.78 52.33 62.39
C MET A 8 -19.42 52.85 60.97
N ALA A 9 -20.17 53.82 60.47
CA ALA A 9 -20.15 54.22 59.06
C ALA A 9 -19.42 55.54 58.80
N ALA A 10 -18.79 55.64 57.62
CA ALA A 10 -18.50 56.92 56.96
C ALA A 10 -18.64 56.71 55.44
N ALA A 11 -19.58 57.43 54.82
CA ALA A 11 -19.80 57.37 53.37
C ALA A 11 -18.87 58.35 52.64
N SER A 12 -18.43 58.00 51.43
CA SER A 12 -18.48 58.91 50.26
C SER A 12 -18.06 58.26 48.95
N LEU A 13 -18.95 58.40 47.96
CA LEU A 13 -18.71 58.58 46.53
C LEU A 13 -17.89 57.53 45.74
N ILE A 14 -18.63 56.88 44.84
CA ILE A 14 -18.13 55.96 43.81
C ILE A 14 -17.46 56.77 42.69
N ALA A 15 -16.22 56.43 42.34
CA ALA A 15 -15.59 56.81 41.09
C ALA A 15 -15.17 55.53 40.34
N VAL A 16 -15.94 55.12 39.33
CA VAL A 16 -15.60 53.99 38.46
C VAL A 16 -14.62 54.48 37.39
N SER A 17 -13.32 54.32 37.64
CA SER A 17 -12.29 54.44 36.60
C SER A 17 -12.14 53.09 35.88
N ALA A 18 -12.67 53.03 34.65
CA ALA A 18 -12.48 51.86 33.80
C ALA A 18 -11.01 51.72 33.37
N LEU A 19 -10.39 50.59 33.71
CA LEU A 19 -9.09 50.18 33.19
C LEU A 19 -9.31 49.34 31.91
N PRO A 20 -8.98 49.84 30.70
CA PRO A 20 -8.98 49.02 29.50
C PRO A 20 -7.75 48.10 29.48
N ALA A 21 -7.94 46.86 29.03
CA ALA A 21 -6.86 45.89 28.89
C ALA A 21 -5.83 46.35 27.83
N GLY A 22 -4.56 46.41 28.23
CA GLY A 22 -3.45 46.81 27.36
C GLY A 22 -3.07 45.72 26.34
N GLY A 23 -3.78 45.67 25.21
CA GLY A 23 -3.30 44.94 24.03
C GLY A 23 -2.11 45.67 23.41
N GLN A 24 -0.93 45.04 23.40
CA GLN A 24 0.28 45.62 22.79
C GLN A 24 0.17 45.60 21.27
N THR A 25 -0.32 46.69 20.68
CA THR A 25 -0.24 46.91 19.23
C THR A 25 1.21 47.20 18.84
N LEU A 26 1.90 46.21 18.27
CA LEU A 26 3.21 46.40 17.65
C LEU A 26 3.10 47.49 16.57
N SER A 27 3.83 48.60 16.72
CA SER A 27 3.73 49.71 15.78
C SER A 27 4.31 49.34 14.41
N SER A 28 3.78 49.93 13.36
CA SER A 28 4.30 49.81 11.99
C SER A 28 5.80 50.10 11.89
N ASP A 29 6.27 51.07 12.68
CA ASP A 29 7.65 51.51 12.72
C ASP A 29 8.60 50.51 13.39
N ALA A 30 8.09 49.66 14.28
CA ALA A 30 8.84 48.55 14.84
C ALA A 30 9.01 47.44 13.80
N LEU A 31 7.92 47.08 13.10
CA LEU A 31 7.93 46.07 12.05
C LEU A 31 8.85 46.47 10.87
N ALA A 32 8.81 47.75 10.46
CA ALA A 32 9.68 48.27 9.41
C ALA A 32 11.18 48.16 9.75
N ARG A 33 11.55 48.46 11.01
CA ARG A 33 12.93 48.31 11.50
C ARG A 33 13.35 46.84 11.57
N GLU A 34 12.47 45.97 12.01
CA GLU A 34 12.73 44.51 12.06
C GLU A 34 12.94 43.94 10.66
N GLN A 35 12.12 44.35 9.69
CA GLN A 35 12.27 43.96 8.28
C GLN A 35 13.58 44.48 7.66
N GLN A 36 14.01 45.70 7.99
CA GLN A 36 15.31 46.22 7.58
C GLN A 36 16.48 45.41 8.15
N LYS A 37 16.43 45.03 9.44
CA LYS A 37 17.45 44.15 10.05
C LYS A 37 17.51 42.79 9.36
N ILE A 38 16.36 42.16 9.11
CA ILE A 38 16.26 40.86 8.42
C ILE A 38 16.80 40.93 6.98
N ASN A 39 16.58 42.05 6.29
CA ASN A 39 17.09 42.25 4.93
C ASN A 39 18.60 42.53 4.92
N ALA A 40 19.11 43.28 5.91
CA ALA A 40 20.53 43.53 6.08
C ALA A 40 21.29 42.25 6.46
N SER A 41 20.77 41.46 7.40
CA SER A 41 21.39 40.18 7.79
C SER A 41 21.41 39.17 6.64
N ARG A 42 20.30 39.04 5.88
CA ARG A 42 20.29 38.22 4.66
C ARG A 42 21.34 38.66 3.64
N ARG A 43 21.46 39.97 3.38
CA ARG A 43 22.49 40.49 2.46
C ARG A 43 23.90 40.14 2.94
N ALA A 44 24.18 40.29 4.24
CA ALA A 44 25.47 39.93 4.82
C ALA A 44 25.77 38.41 4.74
N THR A 45 24.78 37.53 4.93
CA THR A 45 24.98 36.07 4.84
C THR A 45 25.15 35.56 3.42
N PHE A 46 24.58 36.26 2.43
CA PHE A 46 24.66 35.88 1.01
C PHE A 46 25.70 36.69 0.22
N ASP A 47 26.50 37.52 0.89
CA ASP A 47 27.65 38.19 0.27
C ASP A 47 28.69 37.14 -0.19
N ALA A 48 29.29 37.36 -1.36
CA ALA A 48 30.32 36.49 -1.93
C ALA A 48 31.56 36.37 -1.01
N ALA A 49 31.86 37.40 -0.23
CA ALA A 49 32.95 37.41 0.75
C ALA A 49 32.63 36.57 2.00
N ALA A 50 31.39 36.59 2.48
CA ALA A 50 30.96 35.89 3.69
C ALA A 50 30.64 34.40 3.44
N SER A 51 30.05 34.09 2.29
CA SER A 51 29.64 32.73 1.89
C SER A 51 30.81 31.76 1.63
N GLY A 52 32.06 32.24 1.60
CA GLY A 52 33.23 31.43 1.30
C GLY A 52 33.27 30.94 -0.15
N ALA A 53 32.42 31.47 -1.03
CA ALA A 53 32.34 31.08 -2.45
C ALA A 53 33.68 31.26 -3.20
N GLU A 54 34.52 32.20 -2.75
CA GLU A 54 35.87 32.39 -3.28
C GLU A 54 36.75 31.13 -3.15
N ARG A 55 36.56 30.33 -2.09
CA ARG A 55 37.30 29.09 -1.81
C ARG A 55 36.99 27.97 -2.82
N PHE A 56 35.85 28.07 -3.50
CA PHE A 56 35.37 27.12 -4.51
C PHE A 56 35.35 27.72 -5.93
N ARG A 57 35.92 28.93 -6.12
CA ARG A 57 36.01 29.60 -7.41
C ARG A 57 37.00 28.84 -8.31
N GLY A 58 36.49 27.95 -9.15
CA GLY A 58 37.26 27.01 -9.98
C GLY A 58 37.27 25.55 -9.49
N ALA A 59 36.58 25.23 -8.40
CA ALA A 59 36.44 23.85 -7.90
C ALA A 59 35.44 22.99 -8.70
N PHE A 60 34.58 23.63 -9.49
CA PHE A 60 33.68 22.96 -10.42
C PHE A 60 34.16 23.17 -11.87
N PRO A 61 34.08 22.14 -12.74
CA PRO A 61 34.40 22.30 -14.15
C PRO A 61 33.44 23.28 -14.81
N ALA A 62 33.97 24.11 -15.73
CA ALA A 62 33.14 25.01 -16.53
C ALA A 62 32.11 24.22 -17.37
N SER A 63 30.94 24.81 -17.63
CA SER A 63 29.87 24.19 -18.42
C SER A 63 30.37 23.61 -19.75
N GLY A 64 31.18 24.37 -20.50
CA GLY A 64 31.77 23.90 -21.76
C GLY A 64 32.68 22.66 -21.63
N ALA A 65 33.29 22.43 -20.46
CA ALA A 65 34.07 21.22 -20.18
C ALA A 65 33.15 20.02 -19.87
N ILE A 66 32.04 20.25 -19.17
CA ILE A 66 30.98 19.25 -18.95
C ILE A 66 30.37 18.84 -20.30
N ASP A 67 30.02 19.80 -21.15
CA ASP A 67 29.43 19.56 -22.47
C ASP A 67 30.41 18.89 -23.45
N ALA A 68 31.72 19.11 -23.30
CA ALA A 68 32.74 18.39 -24.04
C ALA A 68 32.84 16.92 -23.59
N GLU A 69 32.90 16.67 -22.28
CA GLU A 69 32.99 15.31 -21.73
C GLU A 69 31.70 14.51 -21.98
N MET A 70 30.51 15.11 -21.89
CA MET A 70 29.25 14.45 -22.26
C MET A 70 29.24 13.99 -23.73
N ARG A 71 29.73 14.84 -24.66
CA ARG A 71 29.86 14.45 -26.08
C ARG A 71 30.89 13.33 -26.28
N ARG A 72 31.99 13.33 -25.52
CA ARG A 72 33.00 12.26 -25.53
C ARG A 72 32.42 10.93 -25.06
N ILE A 73 31.74 10.94 -23.90
CA ILE A 73 31.08 9.76 -23.32
C ILE A 73 29.98 9.21 -24.25
N GLN A 74 29.17 10.08 -24.86
CA GLN A 74 28.13 9.65 -25.79
C GLN A 74 28.73 9.00 -27.05
N GLY A 75 29.76 9.62 -27.66
CA GLY A 75 30.45 9.05 -28.82
C GLY A 75 31.20 7.74 -28.53
N ASP A 76 31.73 7.56 -27.32
CA ASP A 76 32.32 6.29 -26.87
C ASP A 76 31.25 5.20 -26.67
N ARG A 77 30.11 5.56 -26.05
CA ARG A 77 28.95 4.67 -25.88
C ARG A 77 28.42 4.19 -27.23
N ASP A 78 28.25 5.10 -28.19
CA ASP A 78 27.71 4.77 -29.51
C ASP A 78 28.67 3.84 -30.28
N ARG A 79 29.99 4.04 -30.15
CA ARG A 79 31.01 3.10 -30.67
C ARG A 79 30.95 1.73 -29.99
N GLN A 80 30.81 1.66 -28.67
CA GLN A 80 30.66 0.38 -27.95
C GLN A 80 29.38 -0.36 -28.35
N MET A 81 28.25 0.33 -28.47
CA MET A 81 26.97 -0.25 -28.89
C MET A 81 27.04 -0.76 -30.34
N GLY A 82 27.67 -0.01 -31.25
CA GLY A 82 27.91 -0.45 -32.62
C GLY A 82 28.79 -1.71 -32.70
N GLN A 83 29.85 -1.78 -31.90
CA GLN A 83 30.71 -2.97 -31.80
C GLN A 83 29.98 -4.18 -31.21
N ALA A 84 29.17 -3.98 -30.17
CA ALA A 84 28.36 -5.05 -29.57
C ALA A 84 27.31 -5.58 -30.55
N ALA A 85 26.64 -4.71 -31.30
CA ALA A 85 25.69 -5.09 -32.35
C ALA A 85 26.37 -5.85 -33.50
N ALA A 86 27.54 -5.39 -33.96
CA ALA A 86 28.33 -6.07 -34.99
C ALA A 86 28.82 -7.46 -34.52
N LYS A 87 29.28 -7.57 -33.26
CA LYS A 87 29.67 -8.86 -32.67
C LYS A 87 28.49 -9.83 -32.58
N ALA A 88 27.33 -9.36 -32.10
CA ALA A 88 26.11 -10.16 -32.03
C ALA A 88 25.56 -10.60 -33.41
N ALA A 89 25.94 -9.90 -34.49
CA ALA A 89 25.63 -10.29 -35.86
C ALA A 89 26.63 -11.26 -36.49
N HIS A 90 27.87 -11.33 -35.97
CA HIS A 90 28.95 -12.11 -36.58
C HIS A 90 29.27 -13.41 -35.83
N ASP A 91 29.20 -13.40 -34.49
CA ASP A 91 29.31 -14.60 -33.67
C ASP A 91 27.95 -15.33 -33.65
N GLY A 92 27.82 -16.38 -34.46
CA GLY A 92 26.65 -17.25 -34.44
C GLY A 92 26.45 -17.89 -33.07
N ASN A 93 25.40 -17.49 -32.35
CA ASN A 93 25.16 -17.84 -30.95
C ASN A 93 25.20 -19.35 -30.68
N ALA A 94 26.27 -19.84 -30.05
CA ALA A 94 26.41 -21.20 -29.54
C ALA A 94 25.74 -21.38 -28.16
N PHE A 95 24.46 -21.00 -28.06
CA PHE A 95 23.55 -21.31 -26.95
C PHE A 95 22.18 -21.69 -27.56
N PRO A 96 21.36 -22.54 -26.90
CA PRO A 96 20.09 -22.99 -27.46
C PRO A 96 19.22 -21.80 -27.86
N ASN A 97 18.85 -21.77 -29.14
CA ASN A 97 18.21 -20.64 -29.80
C ASN A 97 16.75 -20.48 -29.35
N LEU A 98 16.56 -20.03 -28.12
CA LEU A 98 15.30 -19.46 -27.67
C LEU A 98 15.02 -18.25 -28.56
N PRO A 99 13.87 -18.18 -29.27
CA PRO A 99 13.54 -17.02 -30.07
C PRO A 99 13.35 -15.83 -29.14
N THR A 100 14.38 -15.00 -29.00
CA THR A 100 14.27 -13.66 -28.41
C THR A 100 13.17 -12.95 -29.18
N PRO A 101 12.03 -12.61 -28.54
CA PRO A 101 10.97 -11.91 -29.25
C PRO A 101 11.57 -10.63 -29.80
N ALA A 102 11.41 -10.40 -31.12
CA ALA A 102 11.80 -9.13 -31.71
C ALA A 102 11.19 -8.02 -30.84
N PRO A 103 11.98 -7.01 -30.40
CA PRO A 103 11.44 -5.95 -29.57
C PRO A 103 10.27 -5.35 -30.34
N SER A 104 9.07 -5.48 -29.78
CA SER A 104 7.86 -5.03 -30.46
C SER A 104 8.07 -3.58 -30.85
N ALA A 105 7.83 -3.24 -32.13
CA ALA A 105 7.90 -1.87 -32.63
C ALA A 105 6.77 -0.97 -32.08
N ALA A 106 6.19 -1.35 -30.95
CA ALA A 106 5.47 -0.51 -30.03
C ALA A 106 6.23 -0.56 -28.69
N SER A 107 6.85 0.57 -28.33
CA SER A 107 7.13 0.86 -26.93
C SER A 107 5.85 0.64 -26.14
N ALA A 108 5.81 -0.40 -25.31
CA ALA A 108 4.69 -0.61 -24.40
C ALA A 108 4.66 0.60 -23.47
N ASP A 109 3.74 1.53 -23.74
CA ASP A 109 3.66 2.82 -23.05
C ASP A 109 3.74 2.58 -21.53
N PRO A 110 4.80 3.07 -20.84
CA PRO A 110 4.97 2.80 -19.43
C PRO A 110 3.79 3.33 -18.61
N LEU A 111 3.06 4.34 -19.08
CA LEU A 111 1.82 4.81 -18.47
C LEU A 111 0.67 3.80 -18.67
N ALA A 112 0.49 3.25 -19.87
CA ALA A 112 -0.48 2.17 -20.11
C ALA A 112 -0.15 0.89 -19.32
N VAL A 113 1.13 0.57 -19.15
CA VAL A 113 1.58 -0.53 -18.27
C VAL A 113 1.28 -0.19 -16.81
N ALA A 114 1.64 1.01 -16.34
CA ALA A 114 1.35 1.47 -14.97
C ALA A 114 -0.14 1.42 -14.66
N LYS A 115 -1.01 1.95 -15.52
CA LYS A 115 -2.48 1.91 -15.37
C LYS A 115 -3.05 0.48 -15.31
N ARG A 116 -2.43 -0.48 -16.00
CA ARG A 116 -2.78 -1.92 -15.88
C ARG A 116 -2.36 -2.51 -14.53
N TYR A 117 -1.30 -2.00 -13.90
CA TYR A 117 -0.95 -2.35 -12.52
C TYR A 117 -1.81 -1.62 -11.48
N GLU A 118 -2.11 -0.33 -11.67
CA GLU A 118 -3.00 0.46 -10.80
C GLU A 118 -4.42 -0.12 -10.74
N SER A 119 -5.02 -0.44 -11.87
CA SER A 119 -6.33 -1.13 -11.89
C SER A 119 -6.28 -2.52 -11.24
N ARG A 120 -5.11 -3.17 -11.22
CA ARG A 120 -4.89 -4.47 -10.56
C ARG A 120 -4.59 -4.34 -9.06
N THR A 121 -4.02 -3.22 -8.60
CA THR A 121 -3.87 -2.91 -7.17
C THR A 121 -5.15 -2.32 -6.58
N GLN A 122 -5.91 -1.51 -7.31
CA GLN A 122 -7.26 -1.08 -6.91
C GLN A 122 -8.20 -2.29 -6.71
N ARG A 123 -8.09 -3.32 -7.56
CA ARG A 123 -8.74 -4.65 -7.36
C ARG A 123 -8.18 -5.47 -6.18
N ARG A 124 -7.17 -4.99 -5.46
CA ARG A 124 -6.74 -5.51 -4.14
C ARG A 124 -7.21 -4.63 -2.97
N VAL A 125 -7.56 -3.37 -3.24
CA VAL A 125 -8.17 -2.44 -2.28
C VAL A 125 -9.69 -2.64 -2.18
N THR A 126 -10.30 -3.37 -3.13
CA THR A 126 -11.68 -3.85 -3.01
C THR A 126 -11.83 -4.93 -1.94
N ASP A 127 -13.01 -5.03 -1.33
CA ASP A 127 -13.40 -6.12 -0.43
C ASP A 127 -13.03 -7.50 -1.00
N SER A 128 -12.70 -8.46 -0.13
CA SER A 128 -12.29 -9.81 -0.56
C SER A 128 -13.01 -10.92 0.19
N PHE A 129 -13.28 -12.04 -0.50
CA PHE A 129 -13.80 -13.27 0.08
C PHE A 129 -12.80 -14.41 -0.15
N VAL A 130 -12.32 -15.00 0.93
CA VAL A 130 -11.22 -15.96 0.95
C VAL A 130 -11.62 -17.22 1.70
N ALA A 131 -11.43 -18.38 1.09
CA ALA A 131 -11.59 -19.68 1.74
C ALA A 131 -10.23 -20.33 2.00
N PHE A 132 -9.99 -20.74 3.23
CA PHE A 132 -8.78 -21.40 3.70
C PHE A 132 -8.96 -22.91 3.66
N ALA A 133 -8.07 -23.59 2.93
CA ALA A 133 -8.16 -25.03 2.65
C ALA A 133 -6.81 -25.75 2.77
N SER A 134 -6.86 -27.08 2.84
CA SER A 134 -5.66 -27.91 2.86
C SER A 134 -5.93 -29.29 2.26
N PHE A 135 -4.90 -29.97 1.78
CA PHE A 135 -4.97 -31.34 1.26
C PHE A 135 -5.27 -32.40 2.33
N SER A 136 -5.38 -32.02 3.61
CA SER A 136 -5.94 -32.87 4.67
C SER A 136 -7.48 -32.96 4.62
N MET A 137 -8.14 -32.12 3.82
CA MET A 137 -9.58 -32.21 3.59
C MET A 137 -9.92 -33.33 2.60
N PRO A 138 -11.12 -33.95 2.68
CA PRO A 138 -11.57 -34.90 1.67
C PRO A 138 -11.58 -34.28 0.27
N ALA A 139 -11.13 -35.06 -0.73
CA ALA A 139 -11.01 -34.60 -2.10
C ALA A 139 -12.32 -34.04 -2.69
N ALA A 140 -13.46 -34.69 -2.42
CA ALA A 140 -14.77 -34.23 -2.86
C ALA A 140 -15.15 -32.87 -2.24
N SER A 141 -14.83 -32.65 -0.97
CA SER A 141 -15.05 -31.36 -0.28
C SER A 141 -14.17 -30.26 -0.87
N LEU A 142 -12.90 -30.56 -1.21
CA LEU A 142 -11.99 -29.61 -1.85
C LEU A 142 -12.46 -29.21 -3.26
N VAL A 143 -12.91 -30.18 -4.09
CA VAL A 143 -13.47 -29.93 -5.43
C VAL A 143 -14.72 -29.04 -5.34
N ARG A 144 -15.66 -29.37 -4.46
CA ARG A 144 -16.87 -28.56 -4.22
C ARG A 144 -16.51 -27.15 -3.77
N LEU A 145 -15.60 -27.03 -2.80
CA LEU A 145 -15.15 -25.74 -2.27
C LEU A 145 -14.58 -24.85 -3.38
N VAL A 146 -13.64 -25.35 -4.18
CA VAL A 146 -13.06 -24.55 -5.28
C VAL A 146 -14.12 -24.15 -6.31
N LYS A 147 -15.00 -25.08 -6.71
CA LYS A 147 -16.09 -24.78 -7.67
C LYS A 147 -16.98 -23.64 -7.16
N THR A 148 -17.48 -23.74 -5.92
CA THR A 148 -18.35 -22.74 -5.33
C THR A 148 -17.62 -21.41 -5.09
N MET A 149 -16.36 -21.43 -4.64
CA MET A 149 -15.57 -20.20 -4.46
C MET A 149 -15.30 -19.48 -5.79
N ASN A 150 -14.99 -20.22 -6.85
CA ASN A 150 -14.81 -19.66 -8.19
C ASN A 150 -16.12 -19.07 -8.74
N GLN A 151 -17.27 -19.68 -8.46
CA GLN A 151 -18.59 -19.13 -8.81
C GLN A 151 -18.90 -17.83 -8.03
N ALA A 152 -18.56 -17.76 -6.73
CA ALA A 152 -18.70 -16.53 -5.95
C ALA A 152 -17.76 -15.40 -6.41
N GLY A 153 -16.70 -15.71 -7.14
CA GLY A 153 -15.59 -14.77 -7.40
C GLY A 153 -14.67 -14.57 -6.18
N GLY A 154 -14.66 -15.51 -5.24
CA GLY A 154 -13.73 -15.55 -4.11
C GLY A 154 -12.43 -16.29 -4.46
N THR A 155 -11.46 -16.28 -3.56
CA THR A 155 -10.14 -16.93 -3.72
C THR A 155 -9.97 -18.08 -2.73
N VAL A 156 -9.38 -19.20 -3.15
CA VAL A 156 -9.01 -20.30 -2.25
C VAL A 156 -7.54 -20.19 -1.89
N VAL A 157 -7.24 -20.13 -0.59
CA VAL A 157 -5.89 -20.06 -0.04
C VAL A 157 -5.51 -21.40 0.59
N MET A 158 -4.50 -22.04 0.02
CA MET A 158 -3.97 -23.33 0.46
C MET A 158 -2.81 -23.12 1.45
N ARG A 159 -2.79 -23.90 2.54
CA ARG A 159 -1.75 -23.82 3.58
C ARG A 159 -0.35 -24.14 3.06
N GLY A 160 -0.25 -25.06 2.11
CA GLY A 160 1.01 -25.55 1.57
C GLY A 160 0.77 -26.48 0.40
N PHE A 161 1.86 -27.08 -0.08
CA PHE A 161 1.84 -28.05 -1.16
C PHE A 161 1.41 -29.43 -0.64
N LYS A 162 0.90 -30.27 -1.54
CA LYS A 162 0.72 -31.69 -1.27
C LYS A 162 2.10 -32.35 -1.20
N ASP A 163 2.37 -33.06 -0.10
CA ASP A 163 3.60 -33.82 0.13
C ASP A 163 4.88 -32.98 -0.13
N ASP A 164 4.84 -31.71 0.29
CA ASP A 164 5.85 -30.66 0.07
C ASP A 164 6.34 -30.47 -1.39
N SER A 165 5.56 -30.96 -2.36
CA SER A 165 5.94 -31.04 -3.77
C SER A 165 4.96 -30.29 -4.67
N LEU A 166 5.49 -29.30 -5.41
CA LEU A 166 4.78 -28.62 -6.50
C LEU A 166 4.26 -29.62 -7.55
N LYS A 167 5.04 -30.66 -7.87
CA LYS A 167 4.68 -31.68 -8.86
C LYS A 167 3.52 -32.54 -8.37
N ALA A 168 3.56 -32.99 -7.11
CA ALA A 168 2.46 -33.77 -6.52
C ALA A 168 1.18 -32.92 -6.39
N THR A 169 1.32 -31.64 -6.03
CA THR A 169 0.22 -30.66 -5.99
C THR A 169 -0.46 -30.51 -7.34
N ALA A 170 0.31 -30.27 -8.41
CA ALA A 170 -0.22 -30.09 -9.75
C ALA A 170 -0.88 -31.36 -10.29
N ALA A 171 -0.26 -32.53 -10.10
CA ALA A 171 -0.81 -33.81 -10.51
C ALA A 171 -2.15 -34.13 -9.79
N GLU A 172 -2.23 -33.86 -8.48
CA GLU A 172 -3.46 -34.07 -7.72
C GLU A 172 -4.57 -33.09 -8.12
N MET A 173 -4.26 -31.79 -8.29
CA MET A 173 -5.24 -30.82 -8.80
C MET A 173 -5.79 -31.22 -10.18
N GLN A 174 -4.91 -31.67 -11.09
CA GLN A 174 -5.31 -32.18 -12.40
C GLN A 174 -6.18 -33.44 -12.29
N ARG A 175 -5.80 -34.40 -11.44
CA ARG A 175 -6.58 -35.63 -11.16
C ARG A 175 -7.97 -35.34 -10.60
N LEU A 176 -8.10 -34.27 -9.82
CA LEU A 176 -9.37 -33.82 -9.22
C LEU A 176 -10.20 -32.91 -10.14
N GLY A 177 -9.72 -32.60 -11.36
CA GLY A 177 -10.40 -31.67 -12.27
C GLY A 177 -10.45 -30.22 -11.75
N ILE A 178 -9.59 -29.88 -10.79
CA ILE A 178 -9.52 -28.56 -10.16
C ILE A 178 -8.71 -27.65 -11.08
N ALA A 179 -9.37 -26.64 -11.66
CA ALA A 179 -8.67 -25.56 -12.36
C ALA A 179 -7.80 -24.77 -11.37
N SER A 180 -6.54 -24.51 -11.72
CA SER A 180 -5.60 -23.74 -10.90
C SER A 180 -5.93 -22.24 -10.80
N GLY A 181 -6.91 -21.77 -11.58
CA GLY A 181 -7.46 -20.42 -11.45
C GLY A 181 -8.21 -20.23 -10.13
N GLY A 182 -7.88 -19.16 -9.41
CA GLY A 182 -8.50 -18.82 -8.12
C GLY A 182 -7.84 -19.46 -6.89
N ILE A 183 -6.79 -20.28 -7.07
CA ILE A 183 -6.07 -20.92 -5.95
C ILE A 183 -4.71 -20.27 -5.73
N VAL A 184 -4.39 -19.96 -4.48
CA VAL A 184 -3.11 -19.36 -4.06
C VAL A 184 -2.53 -20.17 -2.90
N VAL A 185 -1.25 -20.53 -2.95
CA VAL A 185 -0.56 -21.14 -1.81
C VAL A 185 0.07 -20.03 -0.97
N ASN A 186 -0.44 -19.81 0.25
CA ASN A 186 0.07 -18.78 1.14
C ASN A 186 -0.06 -19.21 2.62
N PRO A 187 0.96 -19.89 3.20
CA PRO A 187 0.96 -20.24 4.62
C PRO A 187 0.86 -19.02 5.55
N LYS A 188 1.44 -17.87 5.18
CA LYS A 188 1.43 -16.68 6.03
C LYS A 188 0.03 -16.11 6.23
N ALA A 189 -0.87 -16.26 5.25
CA ALA A 189 -2.26 -15.83 5.39
C ALA A 189 -3.02 -16.62 6.47
N PHE A 190 -2.68 -17.90 6.71
CA PHE A 190 -3.29 -18.67 7.81
C PHE A 190 -2.95 -18.05 9.17
N THR A 191 -1.67 -17.69 9.37
CA THR A 191 -1.23 -16.99 10.59
C THR A 191 -1.86 -15.60 10.68
N GLN A 192 -1.92 -14.86 9.58
CA GLN A 192 -2.47 -13.51 9.52
C GLN A 192 -3.92 -13.46 10.01
N TYR A 193 -4.80 -14.34 9.52
CA TYR A 193 -6.22 -14.40 9.94
C TYR A 193 -6.49 -15.36 11.11
N ARG A 194 -5.43 -15.87 11.76
CA ARG A 194 -5.47 -16.81 12.91
C ARG A 194 -6.29 -18.09 12.63
N VAL A 195 -6.21 -18.60 11.40
CA VAL A 195 -6.95 -19.79 10.94
C VAL A 195 -6.26 -21.07 11.43
N ALA A 196 -6.77 -21.63 12.54
CA ALA A 196 -6.27 -22.87 13.13
C ALA A 196 -6.89 -24.16 12.54
N ARG A 197 -8.08 -24.07 11.93
CA ARG A 197 -8.83 -25.22 11.38
C ARG A 197 -9.31 -24.90 9.96
N VAL A 198 -9.48 -25.94 9.14
CA VAL A 198 -10.02 -25.85 7.77
C VAL A 198 -11.23 -26.78 7.61
N PRO A 199 -12.23 -26.42 6.77
CA PRO A 199 -12.33 -25.16 6.04
C PRO A 199 -12.63 -23.96 6.96
N ALA A 200 -12.18 -22.79 6.52
CA ALA A 200 -12.53 -21.51 7.14
C ALA A 200 -12.72 -20.44 6.06
N PHE A 201 -13.64 -19.52 6.31
CA PHE A 201 -14.07 -18.48 5.40
C PHE A 201 -13.79 -17.14 6.02
N VAL A 202 -13.20 -16.22 5.25
CA VAL A 202 -12.85 -14.87 5.68
C VAL A 202 -13.40 -13.87 4.69
N VAL A 203 -14.09 -12.85 5.19
CA VAL A 203 -14.46 -11.66 4.41
C VAL A 203 -13.69 -10.47 4.97
N THR A 204 -12.97 -9.76 4.10
CA THR A 204 -12.25 -8.53 4.45
C THR A 204 -12.95 -7.33 3.82
N GLN A 205 -12.98 -6.22 4.53
CA GLN A 205 -13.42 -4.95 3.97
C GLN A 205 -12.24 -4.28 3.22
N GLY A 206 -12.57 -3.58 2.14
CA GLY A 206 -11.63 -2.86 1.30
C GLY A 206 -10.91 -1.74 2.05
N GLY A 207 -9.60 -1.73 1.91
CA GLY A 207 -8.66 -0.91 2.68
C GLY A 207 -7.30 -1.60 2.74
N ASP A 208 -6.26 -0.89 3.15
CA ASP A 208 -4.92 -1.47 3.26
C ASP A 208 -4.86 -2.47 4.43
N VAL A 209 -5.16 -3.74 4.16
CA VAL A 209 -5.03 -4.84 5.14
C VAL A 209 -3.60 -4.94 5.67
N SER A 210 -2.61 -4.54 4.86
CA SER A 210 -1.19 -4.39 5.26
C SER A 210 -0.93 -3.29 6.30
N ASN A 211 -1.85 -2.33 6.47
CA ASN A 211 -1.82 -1.29 7.50
C ASN A 211 -2.73 -1.62 8.71
N GLN A 212 -3.46 -2.74 8.66
CA GLN A 212 -4.35 -3.22 9.72
C GLN A 212 -3.89 -4.57 10.27
N VAL A 213 -2.57 -4.69 10.46
CA VAL A 213 -1.92 -5.80 11.18
C VAL A 213 -1.32 -5.31 12.50
N ASP A 214 -1.35 -6.17 13.52
CA ASP A 214 -0.69 -5.92 14.80
C ASP A 214 0.84 -6.10 14.70
N SER A 215 1.55 -5.82 15.80
CA SER A 215 3.02 -5.98 15.87
C SER A 215 3.52 -7.42 15.73
N SER A 216 2.62 -8.42 15.70
CA SER A 216 2.94 -9.82 15.40
C SER A 216 2.64 -10.21 13.94
N GLY A 217 2.08 -9.29 13.14
CA GLY A 217 1.69 -9.54 11.75
C GLY A 217 0.33 -10.23 11.59
N CYS A 218 -0.46 -10.33 12.67
CA CYS A 218 -1.84 -10.80 12.58
C CYS A 218 -2.77 -9.64 12.18
N ALA A 219 -3.79 -9.93 11.37
CA ALA A 219 -4.84 -8.97 11.06
C ALA A 219 -5.61 -8.58 12.33
N LEU A 220 -5.94 -7.29 12.46
CA LEU A 220 -6.77 -6.80 13.55
C LEU A 220 -8.18 -7.40 13.47
N PRO A 221 -8.83 -7.79 14.59
CA PRO A 221 -10.17 -8.37 14.56
C PRO A 221 -11.28 -7.48 13.97
N SER A 222 -11.00 -6.19 13.76
CA SER A 222 -11.90 -5.22 13.13
C SER A 222 -11.67 -5.06 11.61
N SER A 223 -10.68 -5.74 11.01
CA SER A 223 -10.41 -5.67 9.57
C SER A 223 -11.03 -6.83 8.77
N TYR A 224 -11.42 -7.90 9.45
CA TYR A 224 -12.03 -9.08 8.85
C TYR A 224 -13.08 -9.71 9.75
N VAL A 225 -14.02 -10.44 9.14
CA VAL A 225 -14.88 -11.42 9.81
C VAL A 225 -14.53 -12.81 9.31
N SER A 226 -14.53 -13.81 10.20
CA SER A 226 -14.26 -15.20 9.84
C SER A 226 -15.24 -16.19 10.43
N ILE A 227 -15.46 -17.28 9.69
CA ILE A 227 -16.25 -18.44 10.10
C ILE A 227 -15.44 -19.69 9.83
N SER A 228 -15.27 -20.54 10.85
CA SER A 228 -14.52 -21.79 10.75
C SER A 228 -15.43 -22.98 11.07
N GLY A 229 -15.35 -24.04 10.27
CA GLY A 229 -16.20 -25.23 10.42
C GLY A 229 -16.49 -25.90 9.07
N ASP A 230 -16.99 -27.13 9.10
CA ASP A 230 -17.39 -27.86 7.89
C ASP A 230 -18.74 -27.37 7.37
N VAL A 231 -18.73 -26.15 6.83
CA VAL A 231 -19.91 -25.43 6.31
C VAL A 231 -19.71 -25.07 4.83
N THR A 232 -20.81 -24.86 4.11
CA THR A 232 -20.73 -24.42 2.71
C THR A 232 -20.37 -22.93 2.63
N PRO A 233 -19.76 -22.46 1.52
CA PRO A 233 -19.47 -21.03 1.32
C PRO A 233 -20.75 -20.17 1.37
N ALA A 234 -21.87 -20.67 0.84
CA ALA A 234 -23.16 -19.99 0.91
C ALA A 234 -23.66 -19.85 2.36
N TYR A 235 -23.58 -20.93 3.16
CA TYR A 235 -23.93 -20.89 4.59
C TYR A 235 -23.06 -19.88 5.36
N ALA A 236 -21.74 -19.91 5.16
CA ALA A 236 -20.84 -18.96 5.80
C ALA A 236 -21.18 -17.50 5.43
N LEU A 237 -21.49 -17.22 4.16
CA LEU A 237 -21.89 -15.88 3.74
C LEU A 237 -23.23 -15.44 4.34
N ARG A 238 -24.24 -16.34 4.43
CA ARG A 238 -25.51 -16.06 5.14
C ARG A 238 -25.26 -15.70 6.61
N GLN A 239 -24.51 -16.54 7.32
CA GLN A 239 -24.15 -16.30 8.73
C GLN A 239 -23.39 -14.97 8.94
N ILE A 240 -22.57 -14.52 7.98
CA ILE A 240 -21.94 -13.19 8.03
C ILE A 240 -22.96 -12.06 7.80
N VAL A 241 -23.89 -12.23 6.85
CA VAL A 241 -24.97 -11.25 6.62
C VAL A 241 -25.82 -11.05 7.87
N ASP A 242 -26.20 -12.14 8.53
CA ASP A 242 -27.12 -12.13 9.67
C ASP A 242 -26.47 -11.61 10.98
N HIS A 243 -25.18 -11.91 11.19
CA HIS A 243 -24.49 -11.64 12.46
C HIS A 243 -23.37 -10.58 12.38
N SER A 244 -23.10 -9.97 11.23
CA SER A 244 -22.03 -8.98 11.08
C SER A 244 -22.44 -7.80 10.17
N PRO A 245 -23.21 -6.83 10.70
CA PRO A 245 -23.80 -5.73 9.92
C PRO A 245 -22.80 -4.96 9.05
N SER A 246 -21.58 -4.70 9.55
CA SER A 246 -20.52 -4.01 8.81
C SER A 246 -20.08 -4.75 7.54
N TYR A 247 -20.18 -6.09 7.53
CA TYR A 247 -19.79 -6.95 6.40
C TYR A 247 -20.98 -7.46 5.59
N ALA A 248 -22.22 -7.28 6.06
CA ALA A 248 -23.42 -7.80 5.42
C ALA A 248 -23.58 -7.31 3.97
N GLY A 249 -23.28 -6.03 3.70
CA GLY A 249 -23.30 -5.48 2.34
C GLY A 249 -22.25 -6.09 1.40
N ILE A 250 -21.15 -6.61 1.95
CA ILE A 250 -20.06 -7.28 1.22
C ILE A 250 -20.43 -8.74 0.97
N ALA A 251 -20.71 -9.47 2.06
CA ALA A 251 -21.07 -10.89 2.02
C ALA A 251 -22.32 -11.13 1.17
N GLY A 252 -23.31 -10.23 1.22
CA GLY A 252 -24.50 -10.27 0.39
C GLY A 252 -24.23 -10.16 -1.12
N ARG A 253 -23.15 -9.52 -1.56
CA ARG A 253 -22.75 -9.51 -3.00
C ARG A 253 -22.21 -10.86 -3.42
N TYR A 254 -21.33 -11.46 -2.61
CA TYR A 254 -20.78 -12.79 -2.85
C TYR A 254 -21.87 -13.87 -2.81
N LEU A 255 -22.84 -13.74 -1.88
CA LEU A 255 -23.98 -14.65 -1.77
C LEU A 255 -24.87 -14.58 -3.03
N ARG A 256 -25.16 -13.37 -3.53
CA ARG A 256 -25.90 -13.21 -4.80
C ARG A 256 -25.19 -13.79 -6.02
N ALA A 257 -23.84 -13.83 -6.03
CA ALA A 257 -23.08 -14.47 -7.10
C ALA A 257 -23.15 -16.01 -7.05
N LEU A 258 -23.40 -16.59 -5.87
CA LEU A 258 -23.71 -18.02 -5.74
C LEU A 258 -25.14 -18.35 -6.19
N GLY A 259 -26.09 -17.44 -5.96
CA GLY A 259 -27.51 -17.71 -6.16
C GLY A 259 -28.08 -18.64 -5.09
N ASP A 260 -29.32 -19.11 -5.28
CA ASP A 260 -29.99 -20.06 -4.38
C ASP A 260 -29.45 -21.48 -4.59
N VAL A 261 -28.19 -21.69 -4.20
CA VAL A 261 -27.49 -22.98 -4.28
C VAL A 261 -27.39 -23.59 -2.89
N GLU A 262 -28.22 -24.61 -2.66
CA GLU A 262 -28.05 -25.63 -1.62
C GLU A 262 -27.60 -26.95 -2.26
#